data_AF-A0A1I8HLB0-F1
#
_entry.id   AF-A0A1I8HLB0-F1
#
_cell.length_a   1.000
_cell.length_b   1.000
_cell.length_c   1.000
_cell.angle_alpha   90.00
_cell.angle_beta   90.00
_cell.angle_gamma   90.00
#
_symmetry.space_group_name_H-M   'P 1'
#
loop_
_entity.id
_entity.type
_entity.pdbx_description
1 polymer ?
#
loop_
_entity_poly.entity_id
_entity_poly.type
_entity_poly.pdbx_seq_one_letter_code
_entity_poly.pdbx_strand_id
1 'polypeptide(L)'
;MLGTLTITDIKGFAECSGLQTLMAVLESCIKGIVHSSEAGKLPTYDGKTSPASPWYKVCYNTLLCVRKFCDNSFGMTHLLRHPKVVSTIVESLNIVPFLAPNEYAVGSCIFEIMSSFLFYYKSKTQELERNKVENVNTIVLRAFSTSRNLQADSSNRFFPIKNTLDKTCSLLNRPELGDELRVKVYELTRDCLLFINTLIDSCDDVDHRMAVRTELWSLVLKDRWKVLESTLSKAPDGSCRTQFDIFQDKGDQDASEISERFDGCLSNTEMNDPRFCFDLLWRSLEGTEADWFFKSILQHLLYVPFNNYQKDYFKLFEELISQLVLTKDGTYPDFRSRDLRTFFDFDAIKREMVTMEEQERERLQAKLQEKIKLEECDREATLQALRDKAANLEAQLEEARSRLREIQAGAAATGTGATGTAVPPPPPDRLRPRLVALRLRHHRLRRLLRRRHHHLAAARHLRLRPRHLPAVVRHLRLRRRHLP
;
A
#
# COMPACT_ATOMS: atom_id res chain seq x y z
N MET A 1 -25.61 39.54 21.68
CA MET A 1 -25.42 40.67 20.74
C MET A 1 -24.80 40.30 19.39
N LEU A 2 -24.28 39.08 19.17
CA LEU A 2 -23.61 38.69 17.90
C LEU A 2 -24.55 38.13 16.81
N GLY A 3 -25.82 37.87 17.11
CA GLY A 3 -26.77 37.24 16.17
C GLY A 3 -27.24 38.13 15.02
N THR A 4 -26.87 39.43 15.02
CA THR A 4 -27.42 40.45 14.13
C THR A 4 -26.34 41.21 13.33
N LEU A 5 -25.08 40.78 13.37
CA LEU A 5 -24.01 41.45 12.63
C LEU A 5 -24.19 41.24 11.12
N THR A 6 -24.24 42.35 10.37
CA THR A 6 -24.23 42.32 8.90
C THR A 6 -22.81 42.09 8.38
N ILE A 7 -22.67 41.73 7.10
CA ILE A 7 -21.34 41.60 6.49
C ILE A 7 -20.55 42.91 6.50
N THR A 8 -21.24 44.05 6.48
CA THR A 8 -20.62 45.38 6.58
C THR A 8 -20.00 45.59 7.96
N ASP A 9 -20.69 45.18 9.02
CA ASP A 9 -20.17 45.26 10.40
C ASP A 9 -18.94 44.38 10.57
N ILE A 10 -18.95 43.18 9.98
CA ILE A 10 -17.81 42.23 10.00
C ILE A 10 -16.60 42.83 9.28
N LYS A 11 -16.80 43.49 8.13
CA LYS A 11 -15.73 44.19 7.40
C LYS A 11 -15.16 45.35 8.21
N GLY A 12 -16.01 46.20 8.79
CA GLY A 12 -15.57 47.30 9.64
C GLY A 12 -14.79 46.82 10.87
N PHE A 13 -15.23 45.72 11.49
CA PHE A 13 -14.51 45.10 12.60
C PHE A 13 -13.13 44.58 12.19
N ALA A 14 -13.02 43.96 11.00
CA ALA A 14 -11.75 43.49 10.44
C ALA A 14 -10.79 44.65 10.15
N GLU A 15 -11.28 45.75 9.57
CA GLU A 15 -10.50 46.96 9.28
C GLU A 15 -9.92 47.59 10.55
N CYS A 16 -10.65 47.54 11.66
CA CYS A 16 -10.20 48.01 12.97
C CYS A 16 -9.27 47.04 13.72
N SER A 17 -8.72 46.02 13.07
CA SER A 17 -7.90 44.96 13.71
C SER A 17 -8.62 44.26 14.88
N GLY A 18 -9.94 44.11 14.76
CA GLY A 18 -10.77 43.51 15.79
C GLY A 18 -10.38 42.06 16.09
N LEU A 19 -9.97 41.30 15.07
CA LEU A 19 -9.54 39.90 15.23
C LEU A 19 -8.28 39.79 16.09
N GLN A 20 -7.30 40.67 15.90
CA GLN A 20 -6.08 40.75 16.70
C GLN A 20 -6.41 41.10 18.17
N THR A 21 -7.40 41.96 18.38
CA THR A 21 -7.89 42.29 19.72
C THR A 21 -8.52 41.07 20.40
N LEU A 22 -9.36 40.31 19.69
CA LEU A 22 -9.90 39.05 20.20
C LEU A 22 -8.79 38.05 20.54
N MET A 23 -7.74 37.95 19.72
CA MET A 23 -6.60 37.08 20.00
C MET A 23 -5.83 37.52 21.25
N ALA A 24 -5.63 38.83 21.47
CA ALA A 24 -5.00 39.33 22.68
C ALA A 24 -5.81 39.00 23.95
N VAL A 25 -7.14 39.05 23.87
CA VAL A 25 -8.03 38.59 24.95
C VAL A 25 -7.87 37.09 25.18
N LEU A 26 -7.84 36.29 24.11
CA LEU A 26 -7.68 34.84 24.17
C LEU A 26 -6.33 34.44 24.79
N GLU A 27 -5.22 35.08 24.36
CA GLU A 27 -3.89 34.90 24.96
C GLU A 27 -3.87 35.22 26.47
N SER A 28 -4.59 36.28 26.87
CA SER A 28 -4.70 36.67 28.29
C SER A 28 -5.49 35.64 29.09
N CYS A 29 -6.57 35.10 28.52
CA CYS A 29 -7.35 34.01 29.12
C CYS A 29 -6.51 32.75 29.29
N ILE A 30 -5.74 32.34 28.28
CA ILE A 30 -4.87 31.15 28.35
C ILE A 30 -3.88 31.31 29.50
N LYS A 31 -3.17 32.43 29.56
CA LYS A 31 -2.21 32.72 30.65
C LYS A 31 -2.89 32.75 32.02
N GLY A 32 -4.07 33.37 32.12
CA GLY A 32 -4.85 33.44 33.36
C GLY A 32 -5.26 32.07 33.89
N ILE A 33 -5.73 31.18 33.01
CA ILE A 33 -6.12 29.81 33.36
C ILE A 33 -4.90 29.00 33.80
N VAL A 34 -3.82 29.04 33.02
CA VAL A 34 -2.59 28.28 33.32
C VAL A 34 -1.98 28.71 34.67
N HIS A 35 -1.81 30.01 34.90
CA HIS A 35 -1.30 30.50 36.19
C HIS A 35 -2.22 30.15 37.36
N SER A 36 -3.55 30.17 37.16
CA SER A 36 -4.50 29.76 38.20
C SER A 36 -4.38 28.26 38.51
N SER A 37 -4.05 27.45 37.50
CA SER A 37 -3.78 26.01 37.66
C SER A 37 -2.51 25.75 38.46
N GLU A 38 -1.39 26.36 38.04
CA GLU A 38 -0.07 26.18 38.67
C GLU A 38 -0.06 26.65 40.13
N ALA A 39 -0.84 27.69 40.45
CA ALA A 39 -0.99 28.17 41.82
C ALA A 39 -1.85 27.25 42.71
N GLY A 40 -2.35 26.12 42.21
CA GLY A 40 -3.27 25.23 42.92
C GLY A 40 -4.63 25.87 43.23
N LYS A 41 -4.97 26.96 42.53
CA LYS A 41 -6.19 27.75 42.74
C LYS A 41 -7.35 27.32 41.84
N LEU A 42 -7.11 26.44 40.88
CA LEU A 42 -8.17 25.80 40.13
C LEU A 42 -8.85 24.74 41.01
N PRO A 43 -10.18 24.75 41.13
CA PRO A 43 -10.86 23.78 41.97
C PRO A 43 -10.57 22.38 41.44
N THR A 44 -10.00 21.52 42.28
CA THR A 44 -9.90 20.10 41.99
C THR A 44 -11.30 19.54 41.81
N TYR A 45 -11.57 18.95 40.66
CA TYR A 45 -12.88 18.35 40.36
C TYR A 45 -13.17 17.23 41.37
N ASP A 46 -14.03 17.54 42.34
CA ASP A 46 -14.50 16.68 43.44
C ASP A 46 -15.84 15.99 43.13
N GLY A 47 -16.28 16.05 41.86
CA GLY A 47 -17.55 15.48 41.42
C GLY A 47 -18.77 16.35 41.71
N LYS A 48 -18.63 17.57 42.27
CA LYS A 48 -19.75 18.49 42.53
C LYS A 48 -19.39 19.93 42.13
N THR A 49 -19.68 20.28 40.88
CA THR A 49 -19.72 21.67 40.35
C THR A 49 -18.64 22.60 40.91
N SER A 50 -17.46 22.59 40.29
CA SER A 50 -16.42 23.59 40.50
C SER A 50 -16.96 25.00 40.18
N PRO A 51 -16.69 26.03 41.02
CA PRO A 51 -17.01 27.41 40.67
C PRO A 51 -16.23 27.80 39.42
N ALA A 52 -16.94 27.99 38.30
CA ALA A 52 -16.33 28.29 37.01
C ALA A 52 -15.44 29.53 37.12
N SER A 53 -14.14 29.37 36.84
CA SER A 53 -13.20 30.50 36.77
C SER A 53 -13.75 31.54 35.80
N PRO A 54 -13.75 32.85 36.15
CA PRO A 54 -14.20 33.92 35.26
C PRO A 54 -13.53 33.86 33.88
N TRP A 55 -12.28 33.41 33.84
CA TRP A 55 -11.48 33.24 32.63
C TRP A 55 -12.11 32.29 31.61
N TYR A 56 -12.78 31.22 32.04
CA TYR A 56 -13.42 30.28 31.11
C TYR A 56 -14.59 30.89 30.37
N LYS A 57 -15.42 31.66 31.06
CA LYS A 57 -16.56 32.37 30.44
C LYS A 57 -16.08 33.41 29.43
N VAL A 58 -15.03 34.16 29.77
CA VAL A 58 -14.43 35.15 28.86
C VAL A 58 -13.81 34.45 27.65
N CYS A 59 -13.07 33.37 27.86
CA CYS A 59 -12.49 32.55 26.78
C CYS A 59 -13.57 32.03 25.84
N TYR A 60 -14.63 31.41 26.38
CA TYR A 60 -15.72 30.85 25.59
C TYR A 60 -16.45 31.93 24.76
N ASN A 61 -16.81 33.05 25.39
CA ASN A 61 -17.46 34.15 24.68
C ASN A 61 -16.57 34.74 23.58
N THR A 62 -15.26 34.82 23.82
CA THR A 62 -14.29 35.28 22.81
C THR A 62 -14.25 34.31 21.62
N LEU A 63 -14.22 33.00 21.87
CA LEU A 63 -14.29 31.99 20.81
C LEU A 63 -15.61 32.04 20.04
N LEU A 64 -16.74 32.30 20.71
CA LEU A 64 -18.03 32.50 20.03
C LEU A 64 -18.03 33.76 19.14
N CYS A 65 -17.35 34.84 19.54
CA CYS A 65 -17.11 36.00 18.67
C CYS A 65 -16.33 35.60 17.43
N VAL A 66 -15.24 34.84 17.59
CA VAL A 66 -14.42 34.34 16.47
C VAL A 66 -15.25 33.44 15.55
N ARG A 67 -16.02 32.51 16.11
CA ARG A 67 -16.91 31.62 15.35
C ARG A 67 -17.91 32.43 14.52
N LYS A 68 -18.54 33.44 15.12
CA LYS A 68 -19.49 34.29 14.40
C LYS A 68 -18.83 35.15 13.32
N PHE A 69 -17.63 35.67 13.58
CA PHE A 69 -16.85 36.39 12.57
C PHE A 69 -16.59 35.51 11.34
N CYS A 70 -16.34 34.21 11.54
CA CYS A 70 -16.04 33.24 10.48
C CYS A 70 -17.26 32.61 9.81
N ASP A 71 -18.49 32.98 10.20
CA ASP A 71 -19.76 32.44 9.69
C ASP A 71 -20.11 32.91 8.26
N ASN A 72 -19.11 33.41 7.51
CA ASN A 72 -19.21 33.93 6.16
C ASN A 72 -17.85 33.83 5.45
N SER A 73 -17.85 33.85 4.11
CA SER A 73 -16.63 33.68 3.32
C SER A 73 -15.59 34.77 3.54
N PHE A 74 -16.01 36.03 3.69
CA PHE A 74 -15.11 37.15 3.92
C PHE A 74 -14.35 37.00 5.24
N GLY A 75 -15.05 36.79 6.34
CA GLY A 75 -14.45 36.65 7.67
C GLY A 75 -13.54 35.43 7.75
N MET A 76 -13.96 34.29 7.19
CA MET A 76 -13.13 33.09 7.12
C MET A 76 -11.85 33.34 6.31
N THR A 77 -11.95 33.89 5.10
CA THR A 77 -10.79 34.22 4.27
C THR A 77 -9.87 35.22 4.95
N HIS A 78 -10.43 36.26 5.59
CA HIS A 78 -9.66 37.26 6.32
C HIS A 78 -8.90 36.64 7.50
N LEU A 79 -9.53 35.76 8.28
CA LEU A 79 -8.87 35.05 9.37
C LEU A 79 -7.68 34.23 8.88
N LEU A 80 -7.87 33.46 7.80
CA LEU A 80 -6.84 32.57 7.26
C LEU A 80 -5.65 33.32 6.64
N ARG A 81 -5.82 34.60 6.27
CA ARG A 81 -4.70 35.49 5.89
C ARG A 81 -3.80 35.87 7.06
N HIS A 82 -4.21 35.57 8.29
CA HIS A 82 -3.47 35.88 9.50
C HIS A 82 -3.11 34.59 10.28
N PRO A 83 -2.02 33.87 9.89
CA PRO A 83 -1.62 32.60 10.53
C PRO A 83 -1.42 32.67 12.06
N LYS A 84 -1.07 33.84 12.59
CA LYS A 84 -0.94 34.06 14.04
C LYS A 84 -2.29 33.87 14.76
N VAL A 85 -3.40 34.25 14.13
CA VAL A 85 -4.75 34.04 14.68
C VAL A 85 -5.02 32.54 14.83
N VAL A 86 -4.72 31.75 13.79
CA VAL A 86 -4.85 30.29 13.84
C VAL A 86 -3.94 29.70 14.93
N SER A 87 -2.72 30.22 15.08
CA SER A 87 -1.78 29.80 16.13
C SER A 87 -2.35 30.03 17.54
N THR A 88 -2.91 31.19 17.83
CA THR A 88 -3.55 31.48 19.13
C THR A 88 -4.78 30.59 19.38
N ILE A 89 -5.56 30.28 18.35
CA ILE A 89 -6.70 29.35 18.47
C ILE A 89 -6.22 27.94 18.81
N VAL A 90 -5.17 27.45 18.15
CA VAL A 90 -4.55 26.15 18.46
C VAL A 90 -3.96 26.14 19.88
N GLU A 91 -3.24 27.21 20.27
CA GLU A 91 -2.70 27.37 21.63
C GLU A 91 -3.79 27.33 22.71
N SER A 92 -5.02 27.73 22.38
CA SER A 92 -6.16 27.67 23.30
C SER A 92 -6.50 26.24 23.72
N LEU A 93 -6.17 25.22 22.93
CA LEU A 93 -6.35 23.81 23.32
C LEU A 93 -5.55 23.43 24.57
N ASN A 94 -4.46 24.15 24.88
CA ASN A 94 -3.64 23.88 26.06
C ASN A 94 -4.40 24.06 27.37
N ILE A 95 -5.55 24.76 27.36
CA ILE A 95 -6.37 24.94 28.56
C ILE A 95 -7.28 23.73 28.83
N VAL A 96 -7.59 22.92 27.80
CA VAL A 96 -8.58 21.82 27.87
C VAL A 96 -8.32 20.83 29.00
N PRO A 97 -7.07 20.41 29.28
CA PRO A 97 -6.78 19.50 30.39
C PRO A 97 -7.17 20.03 31.77
N PHE A 98 -7.26 21.36 31.92
CA PHE A 98 -7.62 22.05 33.17
C PHE A 98 -9.12 22.32 33.29
N LEU A 99 -9.90 22.09 32.24
CA LEU A 99 -11.34 22.29 32.23
C LEU A 99 -12.06 21.17 33.00
N ALA A 100 -13.12 21.56 33.72
CA ALA A 100 -14.09 20.60 34.23
C ALA A 100 -15.08 20.18 33.12
N PRO A 101 -15.74 19.02 33.21
CA PRO A 101 -16.64 18.53 32.15
C PRO A 101 -17.77 19.49 31.78
N ASN A 102 -18.25 20.31 32.71
CA ASN A 102 -19.23 21.38 32.47
C ASN A 102 -18.69 22.54 31.62
N GLU A 103 -17.37 22.66 31.46
CA GLU A 103 -16.67 23.69 30.70
C GLU A 103 -16.16 23.16 29.35
N TYR A 104 -16.40 21.90 29.00
CA TYR A 104 -15.90 21.27 27.77
C TYR A 104 -16.46 21.87 26.48
N ALA A 105 -17.55 22.64 26.56
CA ALA A 105 -18.02 23.47 25.45
C ALA A 105 -16.92 24.42 24.91
N VAL A 106 -15.97 24.84 25.75
CA VAL A 106 -14.80 25.63 25.30
C VAL A 106 -13.91 24.81 24.37
N GLY A 107 -13.55 23.59 24.77
CA GLY A 107 -12.74 22.68 23.97
C GLY A 107 -13.43 22.31 22.65
N SER A 108 -14.71 21.94 22.72
CA SER A 108 -15.55 21.66 21.54
C SER A 108 -15.57 22.83 20.57
N CYS A 109 -15.77 24.06 21.06
CA CYS A 109 -15.78 25.24 20.21
C CYS A 109 -14.43 25.47 19.50
N ILE A 110 -13.30 25.20 20.16
CA ILE A 110 -11.98 25.30 19.52
C ILE A 110 -11.84 24.27 18.38
N PHE A 111 -12.21 23.01 18.61
CA PHE A 111 -12.17 21.97 17.57
C PHE A 111 -13.14 22.25 16.42
N GLU A 112 -14.35 22.73 16.70
CA GLU A 112 -15.32 23.14 15.67
C GLU A 112 -14.78 24.26 14.78
N ILE A 113 -14.19 25.30 15.39
CA ILE A 113 -13.60 26.43 14.66
C ILE A 113 -12.46 25.93 13.76
N MET A 114 -11.53 25.14 14.29
CA MET A 114 -10.41 24.60 13.49
C MET A 114 -10.88 23.66 12.37
N SER A 115 -11.87 22.81 12.64
CA SER A 115 -12.46 21.94 11.62
C SER A 115 -13.11 22.77 10.51
N SER A 116 -13.79 23.85 10.87
CA SER A 116 -14.43 24.76 9.91
C SER A 116 -13.41 25.39 8.95
N PHE A 117 -12.19 25.67 9.40
CA PHE A 117 -11.11 26.19 8.55
C PHE A 117 -10.74 25.19 7.46
N LEU A 118 -10.58 23.93 7.85
CA LEU A 118 -10.15 22.83 6.99
C LEU A 118 -11.25 22.45 6.00
N PHE A 119 -12.52 22.42 6.44
CA PHE A 119 -13.67 22.24 5.55
C PHE A 119 -13.81 23.37 4.54
N TYR A 120 -13.65 24.62 4.99
CA TYR A 120 -13.69 25.78 4.09
C TYR A 120 -12.57 25.72 3.05
N TYR A 121 -11.35 25.38 3.47
CA TYR A 121 -10.22 25.18 2.58
C TYR A 121 -10.54 24.19 1.46
N LYS A 122 -10.99 22.98 1.83
CA LYS A 122 -11.32 21.93 0.87
C LYS A 122 -12.40 22.34 -0.14
N SER A 123 -13.34 23.19 0.27
CA SER A 123 -14.42 23.65 -0.60
C SER A 123 -14.08 24.88 -1.43
N LYS A 124 -13.05 25.65 -1.05
CA LYS A 124 -12.76 27.00 -1.58
C LYS A 124 -11.28 27.22 -1.96
N THR A 125 -10.53 26.16 -2.25
CA THR A 125 -9.09 26.21 -2.57
C THR A 125 -8.75 27.31 -3.58
N GLN A 126 -9.44 27.37 -4.72
CA GLN A 126 -9.17 28.38 -5.76
C GLN A 126 -9.45 29.82 -5.29
N GLU A 127 -10.46 30.04 -4.43
CA GLU A 127 -10.78 31.36 -3.88
C GLU A 127 -9.69 31.80 -2.90
N LEU A 128 -9.19 30.88 -2.08
CA LEU A 128 -8.11 31.11 -1.12
C LEU A 128 -6.78 31.41 -1.83
N GLU A 129 -6.44 30.65 -2.87
CA GLU A 129 -5.26 30.90 -3.70
C GLU A 129 -5.27 32.30 -4.34
N ARG A 130 -6.42 32.72 -4.90
CA ARG A 130 -6.60 34.08 -5.45
C ARG A 130 -6.39 35.16 -4.40
N ASN A 131 -6.79 34.89 -3.15
CA ASN A 131 -6.59 35.77 -2.01
C ASN A 131 -5.21 35.63 -1.35
N LYS A 132 -4.28 34.87 -1.96
CA LYS A 132 -2.92 34.61 -1.48
C LYS A 132 -2.91 34.01 -0.06
N VAL A 133 -3.90 33.20 0.25
CA VAL A 133 -3.93 32.41 1.48
C VAL A 133 -3.10 31.16 1.25
N GLU A 134 -2.16 30.91 2.16
CA GLU A 134 -1.37 29.69 2.17
C GLU A 134 -2.27 28.46 2.39
N ASN A 135 -1.82 27.27 1.97
CA ASN A 135 -2.49 26.01 2.25
C ASN A 135 -2.87 25.93 3.74
N VAL A 136 -4.17 25.81 4.01
CA VAL A 136 -4.71 25.91 5.37
C VAL A 136 -4.29 24.71 6.22
N ASN A 137 -4.14 23.53 5.63
CA ASN A 137 -3.58 22.36 6.31
C ASN A 137 -2.15 22.68 6.81
N THR A 138 -1.31 23.28 5.96
CA THR A 138 0.04 23.73 6.36
C THR A 138 -0.01 24.77 7.49
N ILE A 139 -0.92 25.75 7.43
CA ILE A 139 -1.09 26.74 8.50
C ILE A 139 -1.44 26.07 9.83
N VAL A 140 -2.39 25.13 9.83
CA VAL A 140 -2.84 24.42 11.04
C VAL A 140 -1.73 23.52 11.59
N LEU A 141 -1.06 22.73 10.74
CA LEU A 141 0.06 21.88 11.15
C LEU A 141 1.25 22.69 11.71
N ARG A 142 1.55 23.85 11.11
CA ARG A 142 2.55 24.78 11.64
C ARG A 142 2.11 25.37 12.97
N ALA A 143 0.84 25.71 13.14
CA ALA A 143 0.29 26.17 14.40
C ALA A 143 0.46 25.13 15.52
N PHE A 144 0.20 23.84 15.25
CA PHE A 144 0.52 22.77 16.22
C PHE A 144 2.02 22.66 16.51
N SER A 145 2.87 22.84 15.50
CA SER A 145 4.33 22.75 15.66
C SER A 145 4.93 23.93 16.44
N THR A 146 4.28 25.09 16.39
CA THR A 146 4.74 26.34 17.04
C THR A 146 4.00 26.64 18.34
N SER A 147 2.86 26.00 18.58
CA SER A 147 2.13 26.07 19.84
C SER A 147 3.08 25.75 20.97
N ARG A 148 3.23 26.70 21.90
CA ARG A 148 4.14 26.53 23.04
C ARG A 148 3.62 25.41 23.91
N ASN A 149 4.24 24.24 23.81
CA ASN A 149 4.02 23.16 24.76
C ASN A 149 4.48 23.64 26.14
N LEU A 150 3.53 23.87 27.05
CA LEU A 150 3.80 24.27 28.44
C LEU A 150 4.60 23.21 29.21
N GLN A 151 4.65 21.98 28.70
CA GLN A 151 5.59 20.94 29.14
C GLN A 151 6.72 20.83 28.11
N ALA A 152 7.88 21.36 28.48
CA ALA A 152 9.02 21.71 27.62
C ALA A 152 9.73 20.54 26.90
N ASP A 153 9.19 19.32 26.92
CA ASP A 153 9.97 18.11 26.56
C ASP A 153 9.26 17.13 25.63
N SER A 154 8.14 17.51 25.00
CA SER A 154 7.50 16.63 24.01
C SER A 154 7.84 17.05 22.58
N SER A 155 8.54 16.16 21.87
CA SER A 155 8.71 16.20 20.40
C SER A 155 7.38 16.02 19.64
N ASN A 156 6.25 16.09 20.34
CA ASN A 156 4.92 15.79 19.86
C ASN A 156 4.14 17.09 19.68
N ARG A 157 4.04 17.57 18.44
CA ARG A 157 3.24 18.77 18.11
C ARG A 157 1.75 18.61 18.38
N PHE A 158 1.25 17.37 18.42
CA PHE A 158 -0.15 17.05 18.73
C PHE A 158 -0.40 16.78 20.22
N PHE A 159 0.51 17.19 21.10
CA PHE A 159 0.35 17.07 22.55
C PHE A 159 -0.98 17.62 23.09
N PRO A 160 -1.53 18.76 22.63
CA PRO A 160 -2.84 19.25 23.09
C PRO A 160 -3.99 18.29 22.76
N ILE A 161 -3.94 17.64 21.58
CA ILE A 161 -4.93 16.64 21.14
C ILE A 161 -4.78 15.38 22.01
N LYS A 162 -3.54 14.92 22.20
CA LYS A 162 -3.22 13.77 23.07
C LYS A 162 -3.76 13.97 24.49
N ASN A 163 -3.49 15.11 25.11
CA ASN A 163 -3.96 15.39 26.47
C ASN A 163 -5.48 15.47 26.57
N THR A 164 -6.13 16.03 25.54
CA THR A 164 -7.59 16.05 25.45
C THR A 164 -8.14 14.62 25.50
N LEU A 165 -7.64 13.73 24.62
CA LEU A 165 -8.10 12.34 24.59
C LEU A 165 -7.68 11.54 25.84
N ASP A 166 -6.50 11.77 26.41
CA ASP A 166 -6.08 11.18 27.69
C ASP A 166 -7.09 11.51 28.79
N LYS A 167 -7.48 12.79 28.87
CA LYS A 167 -8.42 13.27 29.87
C LYS A 167 -9.83 12.70 29.65
N THR A 168 -10.34 12.75 28.43
CA THR A 168 -11.71 12.26 28.15
C THR A 168 -11.81 10.75 28.35
N CYS A 169 -10.83 9.96 27.86
CA CYS A 169 -10.77 8.52 28.13
C CYS A 169 -10.73 8.22 29.64
N SER A 170 -9.91 8.95 30.41
CA SER A 170 -9.83 8.78 31.85
C SER A 170 -11.17 9.02 32.53
N LEU A 171 -11.91 10.07 32.12
CA LEU A 171 -13.22 10.40 32.68
C LEU A 171 -14.31 9.41 32.27
N LEU A 172 -14.34 8.97 31.01
CA LEU A 172 -15.34 8.01 30.52
C LEU A 172 -15.21 6.64 31.20
N ASN A 173 -14.01 6.29 31.65
CA ASN A 173 -13.76 5.06 32.41
C ASN A 173 -14.18 5.16 33.89
N ARG A 174 -14.53 6.35 34.41
CA ARG A 174 -15.01 6.49 35.80
C ARG A 174 -16.49 6.13 35.88
N PRO A 175 -16.88 5.15 36.71
CA PRO A 175 -18.28 4.75 36.85
C PRO A 175 -19.13 5.81 37.56
N GLU A 176 -18.50 6.63 38.42
CA GLU A 176 -19.17 7.67 39.22
C GLU A 176 -19.48 8.95 38.41
N LEU A 177 -19.06 9.02 37.14
CA LEU A 177 -19.33 10.19 36.31
C LEU A 177 -20.81 10.20 35.89
N GLY A 178 -21.58 11.17 36.40
CA GLY A 178 -22.99 11.33 36.08
C GLY A 178 -23.26 11.51 34.58
N ASP A 179 -24.42 11.02 34.13
CA ASP A 179 -24.77 10.90 32.71
C ASP A 179 -24.70 12.23 31.94
N GLU A 180 -25.17 13.33 32.53
CA GLU A 180 -25.11 14.65 31.89
C GLU A 180 -23.67 15.10 31.59
N LEU A 181 -22.74 14.84 32.51
CA LEU A 181 -21.32 15.18 32.32
C LEU A 181 -20.66 14.21 31.35
N ARG A 182 -21.08 12.94 31.35
CA ARG A 182 -20.62 11.94 30.38
C ARG A 182 -20.97 12.35 28.94
N VAL A 183 -22.16 12.90 28.70
CA VAL A 183 -22.54 13.47 27.39
C VAL A 183 -21.56 14.55 26.95
N LYS A 184 -21.23 15.51 27.82
CA LYS A 184 -20.26 16.58 27.51
C LYS A 184 -18.85 16.06 27.21
N VAL A 185 -18.44 14.97 27.88
CA VAL A 185 -17.16 14.30 27.59
C VAL A 185 -17.19 13.61 26.22
N TYR A 186 -18.31 12.97 25.86
CA TYR A 186 -18.48 12.40 24.52
C TYR A 186 -18.49 13.50 23.43
N GLU A 187 -19.18 14.61 23.63
CA GLU A 187 -19.20 15.74 22.68
C GLU A 187 -17.79 16.25 22.38
N LEU A 188 -16.99 16.53 23.43
CA LEU A 188 -15.59 16.95 23.25
C LEU A 188 -14.75 15.89 22.53
N THR A 189 -14.97 14.61 22.85
CA THR A 189 -14.24 13.51 22.21
C THR A 189 -14.60 13.37 20.72
N ARG A 190 -15.89 13.48 20.40
CA ARG A 190 -16.40 13.52 19.03
C ARG A 190 -15.76 14.67 18.25
N ASP A 191 -15.74 15.88 18.81
CA ASP A 191 -15.21 17.07 18.12
C ASP A 191 -13.69 16.95 17.89
N CYS A 192 -12.98 16.36 18.85
CA CYS A 192 -11.56 16.05 18.69
C CYS A 192 -11.31 15.03 17.56
N LEU A 193 -12.11 13.96 17.47
CA LEU A 193 -12.00 12.97 16.40
C LEU A 193 -12.43 13.54 15.04
N LEU A 194 -13.50 14.34 15.01
CA LEU A 194 -13.94 15.07 13.82
C LEU A 194 -12.82 15.96 13.30
N PHE A 195 -12.16 16.71 14.18
CA PHE A 195 -11.02 17.54 13.80
C PHE A 195 -9.88 16.71 13.21
N ILE A 196 -9.51 15.58 13.83
CA ILE A 196 -8.49 14.65 13.31
C ILE A 196 -8.86 14.19 11.89
N ASN A 197 -10.10 13.73 11.69
CA ASN A 197 -10.59 13.28 10.40
C ASN A 197 -10.56 14.40 9.35
N THR A 198 -10.97 15.61 9.73
CA THR A 198 -10.98 16.78 8.84
C THR A 198 -9.57 17.23 8.48
N LEU A 199 -8.64 17.17 9.42
CA LEU A 199 -7.23 17.49 9.19
C LEU A 199 -6.61 16.55 8.17
N ILE A 200 -6.81 15.24 8.30
CA ILE A 200 -6.33 14.26 7.33
C ILE A 200 -7.03 14.48 5.98
N ASP A 201 -8.36 14.63 5.97
CA ASP A 201 -9.17 14.78 4.76
C ASP A 201 -8.87 16.05 3.94
N SER A 202 -8.24 17.04 4.56
CA SER A 202 -7.83 18.30 3.92
C SER A 202 -6.46 18.24 3.23
N CYS A 203 -5.73 17.13 3.33
CA CYS A 203 -4.46 16.95 2.64
C CYS A 203 -4.67 16.70 1.14
N ASP A 204 -3.70 17.14 0.31
CA ASP A 204 -3.87 17.20 -1.14
C ASP A 204 -3.81 15.82 -1.83
N ASP A 205 -2.98 14.91 -1.33
CA ASP A 205 -2.78 13.57 -1.90
C ASP A 205 -2.67 12.48 -0.82
N VAL A 206 -2.72 11.21 -1.24
CA VAL A 206 -2.67 10.06 -0.33
C VAL A 206 -1.37 9.98 0.47
N ASP A 207 -0.24 10.37 -0.10
CA ASP A 207 1.07 10.33 0.56
C ASP A 207 1.10 11.32 1.73
N HIS A 208 0.57 12.53 1.51
CA HIS A 208 0.39 13.52 2.55
C HIS A 208 -0.65 13.06 3.61
N ARG A 209 -1.78 12.47 3.20
CA ARG A 209 -2.78 11.91 4.14
C ARG A 209 -2.16 10.84 5.03
N MET A 210 -1.46 9.88 4.45
CA MET A 210 -0.79 8.80 5.18
C MET A 210 0.29 9.33 6.12
N ALA A 211 1.09 10.33 5.70
CA ALA A 211 2.10 10.94 6.56
C ALA A 211 1.47 11.57 7.81
N VAL A 212 0.42 12.39 7.64
CA VAL A 212 -0.30 13.03 8.76
C VAL A 212 -1.00 11.99 9.63
N ARG A 213 -1.66 10.97 9.03
CA ARG A 213 -2.29 9.87 9.79
C ARG A 213 -1.28 9.10 10.61
N THR A 214 -0.13 8.77 10.04
CA THR A 214 0.95 8.03 10.73
C THR A 214 1.45 8.79 11.95
N GLU A 215 1.64 10.10 11.81
CA GLU A 215 2.09 10.94 12.91
C GLU A 215 1.03 11.01 14.02
N LEU A 216 -0.24 11.26 13.68
CA LEU A 216 -1.35 11.25 14.64
C LEU A 216 -1.53 9.88 15.29
N TRP A 217 -1.42 8.80 14.53
CA TRP A 217 -1.49 7.45 15.05
C TRP A 217 -0.42 7.22 16.10
N SER A 218 0.83 7.49 15.73
CA SER A 218 1.98 7.18 16.57
C SER A 218 2.11 8.10 17.79
N LEU A 219 1.70 9.36 17.67
CA LEU A 219 1.86 10.36 18.74
C LEU A 219 0.61 10.54 19.61
N VAL A 220 -0.56 10.17 19.09
CA VAL A 220 -1.84 10.42 19.75
C VAL A 220 -2.60 9.11 19.95
N LEU A 221 -2.93 8.37 18.90
CA LEU A 221 -4.01 7.37 18.94
C LEU A 221 -3.59 5.96 19.39
N LYS A 222 -2.39 5.49 19.03
CA LYS A 222 -1.95 4.09 19.20
C LYS A 222 -2.19 3.53 20.59
N ASP A 223 -1.76 4.24 21.64
CA ASP A 223 -1.83 3.76 23.03
C ASP A 223 -3.26 3.78 23.62
N ARG A 224 -4.15 4.57 23.02
CA ARG A 224 -5.53 4.78 23.51
C ARG A 224 -6.58 4.16 22.61
N TRP A 225 -6.22 3.62 21.45
CA TRP A 225 -7.16 3.19 20.43
C TRP A 225 -8.15 2.16 20.96
N LYS A 226 -7.67 1.12 21.66
CA LYS A 226 -8.53 0.10 22.29
C LYS A 226 -9.46 0.67 23.37
N VAL A 227 -8.98 1.67 24.11
CA VAL A 227 -9.78 2.36 25.12
C VAL A 227 -10.86 3.20 24.43
N LEU A 228 -10.53 3.92 23.37
CA LEU A 228 -11.51 4.66 22.55
C LEU A 228 -12.56 3.70 21.97
N GLU A 229 -12.15 2.62 21.32
CA GLU A 229 -13.08 1.64 20.71
C GLU A 229 -14.13 1.14 21.73
N SER A 230 -13.68 0.72 22.91
CA SER A 230 -14.56 0.18 23.96
C SER A 230 -15.41 1.24 24.68
N THR A 231 -14.92 2.46 24.81
CA THR A 231 -15.64 3.55 25.49
C THR A 231 -16.64 4.24 24.58
N LEU A 232 -16.26 4.50 23.32
CA LEU A 232 -17.09 5.23 22.35
C LEU A 232 -18.27 4.40 21.86
N SER A 233 -18.18 3.07 21.88
CA SER A 233 -19.31 2.17 21.59
C SER A 233 -20.45 2.30 22.61
N LYS A 234 -20.22 2.96 23.75
CA LYS A 234 -21.22 3.25 24.79
C LYS A 234 -21.80 4.66 24.67
N ALA A 235 -21.42 5.44 23.66
CA ALA A 235 -21.98 6.76 23.43
C ALA A 235 -23.46 6.65 23.00
N PRO A 236 -24.38 7.44 23.58
CA PRO A 236 -25.83 7.27 23.40
C PRO A 236 -26.32 7.58 21.98
N ASP A 237 -25.65 8.50 21.27
CA ASP A 237 -26.03 8.97 19.94
C ASP A 237 -25.21 8.32 18.81
N GLY A 238 -24.25 7.45 19.16
CA GLY A 238 -23.33 6.82 18.20
C GLY A 238 -22.38 7.80 17.50
N SER A 239 -22.40 9.11 17.81
CA SER A 239 -21.66 10.11 17.02
C SER A 239 -20.15 9.96 17.14
N CYS A 240 -19.67 9.61 18.33
CA CYS A 240 -18.26 9.26 18.54
C CYS A 240 -17.85 8.01 17.76
N ARG A 241 -18.75 7.01 17.71
CA ARG A 241 -18.51 5.77 16.98
C ARG A 241 -18.40 6.03 15.49
N THR A 242 -19.28 6.85 14.94
CA THR A 242 -19.18 7.31 13.54
C THR A 242 -17.84 7.96 13.22
N GLN A 243 -17.32 8.84 14.07
CA GLN A 243 -16.01 9.47 13.82
C GLN A 243 -14.84 8.48 13.93
N PHE A 244 -14.94 7.49 14.82
CA PHE A 244 -13.97 6.41 14.93
C PHE A 244 -13.96 5.54 13.66
N ASP A 245 -15.13 5.12 13.20
CA ASP A 245 -15.27 4.30 11.99
C ASP A 245 -14.79 5.07 10.73
N ILE A 246 -15.11 6.37 10.60
CA ILE A 246 -14.59 7.22 9.51
C ILE A 246 -13.06 7.24 9.47
N PHE A 247 -12.38 7.27 10.62
CA PHE A 247 -10.92 7.28 10.66
C PHE A 247 -10.35 5.97 10.09
N GLN A 248 -10.95 4.84 10.48
CA GLN A 248 -10.55 3.51 10.04
C GLN A 248 -10.86 3.30 8.56
N ASP A 249 -12.09 3.56 8.13
CA ASP A 249 -12.53 3.40 6.73
C ASP A 249 -11.68 4.23 5.77
N LYS A 250 -11.32 5.47 6.15
CA LYS A 250 -10.41 6.30 5.35
C LYS A 250 -8.97 5.78 5.34
N GLY A 251 -8.53 5.14 6.42
CA GLY A 251 -7.22 4.46 6.45
C GLY A 251 -7.18 3.31 5.45
N ASP A 252 -8.22 2.47 5.47
CA ASP A 252 -8.36 1.33 4.55
C ASP A 252 -8.52 1.80 3.09
N GLN A 253 -9.23 2.91 2.86
CA GLN A 253 -9.33 3.54 1.54
C GLN A 253 -7.97 4.06 1.05
N ASP A 254 -7.18 4.70 1.91
CA ASP A 254 -5.84 5.19 1.56
C ASP A 254 -4.88 4.02 1.24
N ALA A 255 -4.95 2.93 2.02
CA ALA A 255 -4.22 1.69 1.74
C ALA A 255 -4.61 1.09 0.38
N SER A 256 -5.91 1.07 0.07
CA SER A 256 -6.42 0.59 -1.22
C SER A 256 -5.94 1.47 -2.38
N GLU A 257 -5.94 2.80 -2.23
CA GLU A 257 -5.43 3.73 -3.25
C GLU A 257 -3.93 3.48 -3.53
N ILE A 258 -3.11 3.26 -2.50
CA ILE A 258 -1.69 2.89 -2.68
C ILE A 258 -1.54 1.55 -3.41
N SER A 259 -2.35 0.55 -3.07
CA SER A 259 -2.35 -0.74 -3.76
C SER A 259 -2.73 -0.59 -5.24
N GLU A 260 -3.77 0.19 -5.55
CA GLU A 260 -4.19 0.48 -6.92
C GLU A 260 -3.11 1.23 -7.71
N ARG A 261 -2.41 2.18 -7.07
CA ARG A 261 -1.26 2.87 -7.68
C ARG A 261 -0.12 1.89 -7.98
N PHE A 262 0.14 0.95 -7.09
CA PHE A 262 1.15 -0.10 -7.31
C PHE A 262 0.75 -1.02 -8.47
N ASP A 263 -0.49 -1.50 -8.52
CA ASP A 263 -1.01 -2.32 -9.61
C ASP A 263 -0.98 -1.58 -10.96
N GLY A 264 -1.36 -0.29 -10.95
CA GLY A 264 -1.24 0.60 -12.11
C GLY A 264 0.20 0.72 -12.60
N CYS A 265 1.16 0.80 -11.67
CA CYS A 265 2.59 0.81 -11.99
C CYS A 265 3.06 -0.51 -12.63
N LEU A 266 2.62 -1.66 -12.10
CA LEU A 266 2.93 -3.00 -12.65
C LEU A 266 2.31 -3.25 -14.03
N SER A 267 1.19 -2.59 -14.35
CA SER A 267 0.57 -2.68 -15.68
C SER A 267 1.46 -2.12 -16.80
N ASN A 268 2.45 -1.28 -16.47
CA ASN A 268 3.43 -0.81 -17.43
C ASN A 268 4.36 -1.97 -17.84
N THR A 269 4.44 -2.24 -19.15
CA THR A 269 5.25 -3.33 -19.71
C THR A 269 6.75 -3.17 -19.38
N GLU A 270 7.25 -1.94 -19.22
CA GLU A 270 8.64 -1.67 -18.84
C GLU A 270 8.93 -2.07 -17.38
N MET A 271 7.95 -1.94 -16.48
CA MET A 271 8.07 -2.32 -15.07
C MET A 271 8.14 -3.84 -14.86
N ASN A 272 7.88 -4.62 -15.92
CA ASN A 272 8.08 -6.07 -15.92
C ASN A 272 9.52 -6.49 -16.23
N ASP A 273 10.41 -5.57 -16.64
CA ASP A 273 11.84 -5.85 -16.82
C ASP A 273 12.62 -5.56 -15.52
N PRO A 274 13.18 -6.59 -14.86
CA PRO A 274 13.95 -6.40 -13.63
C PRO A 274 15.14 -5.45 -13.77
N ARG A 275 15.72 -5.32 -14.97
CA ARG A 275 16.85 -4.40 -15.21
C ARG A 275 16.40 -2.95 -15.15
N PHE A 276 15.24 -2.65 -15.74
CA PHE A 276 14.65 -1.32 -15.69
C PHE A 276 14.35 -0.91 -14.24
N CYS A 277 13.73 -1.80 -13.45
CA CYS A 277 13.45 -1.54 -12.03
C CYS A 277 14.73 -1.31 -11.24
N PHE A 278 15.78 -2.10 -11.50
CA PHE A 278 17.09 -1.92 -10.87
C PHE A 278 17.70 -0.56 -11.22
N ASP A 279 17.75 -0.19 -12.50
CA ASP A 279 18.34 1.08 -12.94
C ASP A 279 17.57 2.28 -12.37
N LEU A 280 16.25 2.19 -12.28
CA LEU A 280 15.41 3.22 -11.69
C LEU A 280 15.67 3.37 -10.18
N LEU A 281 15.71 2.27 -9.44
CA LEU A 281 16.04 2.27 -8.00
C LEU A 281 17.46 2.74 -7.73
N TRP A 282 18.43 2.29 -8.54
CA TRP A 282 19.82 2.74 -8.42
C TRP A 282 19.91 4.26 -8.57
N ARG A 283 19.31 4.81 -9.64
CA ARG A 283 19.33 6.26 -9.90
C ARG A 283 18.61 7.07 -8.84
N SER A 284 17.52 6.55 -8.25
CA SER A 284 16.78 7.27 -7.22
C SER A 284 17.49 7.28 -5.86
N LEU A 285 18.33 6.28 -5.59
CA LEU A 285 19.04 6.12 -4.32
C LEU A 285 20.49 6.62 -4.38
N GLU A 286 21.07 6.78 -5.57
CA GLU A 286 22.44 7.26 -5.75
C GLU A 286 22.66 8.63 -5.09
N GLY A 287 23.65 8.72 -4.19
CA GLY A 287 23.96 9.94 -3.44
C GLY A 287 23.09 10.17 -2.19
N THR A 288 22.14 9.29 -1.88
CA THR A 288 21.33 9.36 -0.65
C THR A 288 21.94 8.51 0.48
N GLU A 289 21.49 8.73 1.72
CA GLU A 289 21.87 7.88 2.86
C GLU A 289 21.37 6.42 2.72
N ALA A 290 20.39 6.18 1.85
CA ALA A 290 19.82 4.86 1.58
C ALA A 290 20.69 3.99 0.65
N ASP A 291 21.64 4.58 -0.09
CA ASP A 291 22.49 3.88 -1.07
C ASP A 291 23.25 2.68 -0.45
N TRP A 292 23.81 2.87 0.75
CA TRP A 292 24.51 1.79 1.44
C TRP A 292 23.58 0.62 1.79
N PHE A 293 22.36 0.92 2.25
CA PHE A 293 21.37 -0.11 2.59
C PHE A 293 20.91 -0.88 1.35
N PHE A 294 20.67 -0.19 0.23
CA PHE A 294 20.31 -0.84 -1.03
C PHE A 294 21.41 -1.79 -1.52
N LYS A 295 22.68 -1.33 -1.53
CA LYS A 295 23.84 -2.17 -1.85
C LYS A 295 23.93 -3.39 -0.94
N SER A 296 23.74 -3.18 0.36
CA SER A 296 23.74 -4.26 1.35
C SER A 296 22.63 -5.27 1.07
N ILE A 297 21.40 -4.84 0.78
CA ILE A 297 20.28 -5.73 0.42
C ILE A 297 20.65 -6.61 -0.78
N LEU A 298 21.17 -6.03 -1.86
CA LEU A 298 21.59 -6.78 -3.05
C LEU A 298 22.69 -7.80 -2.74
N GLN A 299 23.68 -7.41 -1.94
CA GLN A 299 24.74 -8.31 -1.49
C GLN A 299 24.17 -9.51 -0.73
N HIS A 300 23.22 -9.31 0.19
CA HIS A 300 22.57 -10.42 0.90
C HIS A 300 21.78 -11.33 -0.04
N LEU A 301 21.08 -10.77 -1.03
CA LEU A 301 20.36 -11.55 -2.04
C LEU A 301 21.30 -12.45 -2.88
N LEU A 302 22.55 -12.04 -3.11
CA LEU A 302 23.55 -12.86 -3.81
C LEU A 302 24.00 -14.10 -3.00
N TYR A 303 23.84 -14.08 -1.67
CA TYR A 303 24.20 -15.20 -0.79
C TYR A 303 23.07 -16.21 -0.57
N VAL A 304 21.89 -16.00 -1.18
CA VAL A 304 20.79 -16.98 -1.16
C VAL A 304 21.26 -18.30 -1.78
N PRO A 305 21.09 -19.46 -1.12
CA PRO A 305 21.56 -20.74 -1.64
C PRO A 305 20.95 -21.11 -2.99
N PHE A 306 21.78 -21.52 -3.94
CA PHE A 306 21.36 -22.09 -5.23
C PHE A 306 20.92 -23.56 -5.07
N ASN A 307 19.80 -23.78 -4.38
CA ASN A 307 19.22 -25.10 -4.15
C ASN A 307 17.70 -25.08 -4.37
N ASN A 308 17.01 -26.18 -4.04
CA ASN A 308 15.57 -26.30 -4.24
C ASN A 308 14.72 -25.32 -3.42
N TYR A 309 15.29 -24.70 -2.39
CA TYR A 309 14.63 -23.72 -1.53
C TYR A 309 14.80 -22.28 -2.00
N GLN A 310 15.62 -22.01 -3.04
CA GLN A 310 15.88 -20.66 -3.53
C GLN A 310 14.58 -19.89 -3.79
N LYS A 311 13.60 -20.56 -4.38
CA LYS A 311 12.27 -20.01 -4.64
C LYS A 311 11.55 -19.57 -3.36
N ASP A 312 11.62 -20.37 -2.30
CA ASP A 312 10.93 -20.10 -1.04
C ASP A 312 11.52 -18.88 -0.31
N TYR A 313 12.85 -18.67 -0.42
CA TYR A 313 13.49 -17.45 0.05
C TYR A 313 12.95 -16.20 -0.64
N PHE A 314 12.87 -16.22 -1.98
CA PHE A 314 12.39 -15.06 -2.74
C PHE A 314 10.89 -14.82 -2.56
N LYS A 315 10.08 -15.87 -2.35
CA LYS A 315 8.68 -15.72 -1.94
C LYS A 315 8.55 -15.02 -0.59
N LEU A 316 9.33 -15.44 0.40
CA LEU A 316 9.32 -14.79 1.70
C LEU A 316 9.82 -13.33 1.61
N PHE A 317 10.84 -13.05 0.81
CA PHE A 317 11.31 -11.68 0.61
C PHE A 317 10.26 -10.79 -0.05
N GLU A 318 9.60 -11.29 -1.09
CA GLU A 318 8.53 -10.57 -1.77
C GLU A 318 7.41 -10.23 -0.79
N GLU A 319 6.91 -11.21 -0.03
CA GLU A 319 5.86 -11.00 0.97
C GLU A 319 6.27 -10.00 2.07
N LEU A 320 7.50 -10.08 2.58
CA LEU A 320 8.00 -9.15 3.59
C LEU A 320 8.13 -7.72 3.04
N ILE A 321 8.61 -7.57 1.80
CA ILE A 321 8.71 -6.25 1.16
C ILE A 321 7.32 -5.69 0.88
N SER A 322 6.40 -6.52 0.40
CA SER A 322 5.01 -6.17 0.12
C SER A 322 4.31 -5.65 1.38
N GLN A 323 4.40 -6.35 2.53
CA GLN A 323 3.82 -5.83 3.78
C GLN A 323 4.47 -4.54 4.29
N LEU A 324 5.77 -4.34 4.05
CA LEU A 324 6.48 -3.14 4.50
C LEU A 324 6.11 -1.91 3.65
N VAL A 325 5.93 -2.09 2.35
CA VAL A 325 5.67 -1.01 1.38
C VAL A 325 4.17 -0.75 1.21
N LEU A 326 3.35 -1.80 1.19
CA LEU A 326 1.89 -1.76 1.02
C LEU A 326 1.21 -1.99 2.38
N THR A 327 1.23 -0.95 3.21
CA THR A 327 0.66 -0.97 4.55
C THR A 327 -0.87 -1.11 4.50
N LYS A 328 -1.45 -1.94 5.37
CA LYS A 328 -2.88 -2.30 5.33
C LYS A 328 -3.83 -1.30 6.00
N ASP A 329 -3.33 -0.37 6.83
CA ASP A 329 -4.13 0.53 7.67
C ASP A 329 -3.97 2.02 7.30
N GLY A 330 -3.38 2.32 6.14
CA GLY A 330 -3.16 3.69 5.68
C GLY A 330 -2.17 4.48 6.53
N THR A 331 -1.25 3.78 7.22
CA THR A 331 -0.14 4.38 7.98
C THR A 331 1.22 3.82 7.55
N TYR A 332 2.27 4.63 7.59
CA TYR A 332 3.63 4.17 7.36
C TYR A 332 4.18 3.42 8.59
N PRO A 333 5.14 2.49 8.38
CA PRO A 333 5.74 1.76 9.47
C PRO A 333 6.47 2.68 10.48
N ASP A 334 6.26 2.42 11.77
CA ASP A 334 6.93 3.17 12.85
C ASP A 334 8.36 2.65 13.09
N PHE A 335 9.33 3.18 12.33
CA PHE A 335 10.75 2.78 12.42
C PHE A 335 11.43 3.07 13.77
N ARG A 336 10.76 3.75 14.70
CA ARG A 336 11.23 3.90 16.09
C ARG A 336 10.97 2.64 16.92
N SER A 337 9.94 1.87 16.55
CA SER A 337 9.63 0.58 17.15
C SER A 337 10.73 -0.42 16.79
N ARG A 338 11.24 -1.14 17.80
CA ARG A 338 12.16 -2.28 17.59
C ARG A 338 11.43 -3.62 17.53
N ASP A 339 10.10 -3.62 17.71
CA ASP A 339 9.30 -4.83 17.69
C ASP A 339 8.86 -5.17 16.26
N LEU A 340 9.47 -6.19 15.67
CA LEU A 340 9.17 -6.62 14.29
C LEU A 340 7.69 -7.02 14.09
N ARG A 341 6.98 -7.40 15.17
CA ARG A 341 5.55 -7.73 15.10
C ARG A 341 4.67 -6.52 14.80
N THR A 342 5.19 -5.30 14.90
CA THR A 342 4.47 -4.09 14.47
C THR A 342 4.59 -3.83 12.97
N PHE A 343 5.50 -4.51 12.28
CA PHE A 343 5.74 -4.36 10.84
C PHE A 343 5.13 -5.50 10.03
N PHE A 344 5.01 -6.69 10.63
CA PHE A 344 4.64 -7.91 9.92
C PHE A 344 3.48 -8.62 10.60
N ASP A 345 2.45 -8.94 9.81
CA ASP A 345 1.43 -9.93 10.19
C ASP A 345 1.93 -11.31 9.74
N PHE A 346 2.64 -12.00 10.64
CA PHE A 346 3.20 -13.32 10.36
C PHE A 346 2.15 -14.38 9.98
N ASP A 347 0.91 -14.23 10.45
CA ASP A 347 -0.17 -15.15 10.07
C ASP A 347 -0.67 -14.84 8.64
N ALA A 348 -0.73 -13.55 8.26
CA ALA A 348 -0.99 -13.17 6.88
C ALA A 348 0.12 -13.62 5.93
N ILE A 349 1.40 -13.42 6.30
CA ILE A 349 2.56 -13.90 5.51
C ILE A 349 2.38 -15.38 5.17
N LYS A 350 2.04 -16.20 6.18
CA LYS A 350 1.86 -17.63 5.99
C LYS A 350 0.69 -17.95 5.04
N ARG A 351 -0.42 -17.22 5.12
CA ARG A 351 -1.58 -17.41 4.23
C ARG A 351 -1.25 -16.99 2.80
N GLU A 352 -0.67 -15.81 2.61
CA GLU A 352 -0.36 -15.22 1.31
C GLU A 352 0.70 -16.05 0.57
N MET A 353 1.71 -16.59 1.28
CA MET A 353 2.67 -17.54 0.69
C MET A 353 2.01 -18.82 0.13
N VAL A 354 0.99 -19.36 0.80
CA VAL A 354 0.22 -20.53 0.30
C VAL A 354 -0.58 -20.14 -0.94
N THR A 355 -1.24 -18.98 -0.93
CA THR A 355 -1.98 -18.47 -2.09
C THR A 355 -1.05 -18.24 -3.29
N MET A 356 0.15 -17.73 -3.08
CA MET A 356 1.16 -17.57 -4.14
C MET A 356 1.59 -18.91 -4.74
N GLU A 357 1.66 -19.99 -3.94
CA GLU A 357 1.89 -21.34 -4.47
C GLU A 357 0.74 -21.86 -5.32
N GLU A 358 -0.50 -21.56 -4.96
CA GLU A 358 -1.70 -21.93 -5.72
C GLU A 358 -1.78 -21.18 -7.05
N GLN A 359 -1.67 -19.84 -7.03
CA GLN A 359 -1.68 -19.00 -8.23
C GLN A 359 -0.58 -19.40 -9.21
N GLU A 360 0.61 -19.70 -8.71
CA GLU A 360 1.72 -20.13 -9.56
C GLU A 360 1.44 -21.50 -10.20
N ARG A 361 0.84 -22.44 -9.45
CA ARG A 361 0.44 -23.76 -9.95
C ARG A 361 -0.57 -23.62 -11.08
N GLU A 362 -1.57 -22.76 -10.90
CA GLU A 362 -2.56 -22.44 -11.93
C GLU A 362 -1.91 -21.79 -13.16
N ARG A 363 -1.00 -20.84 -12.97
CA ARG A 363 -0.25 -20.20 -14.07
C ARG A 363 0.59 -21.21 -14.85
N LEU A 364 1.25 -22.14 -14.16
CA LEU A 364 2.02 -23.22 -14.80
C LEU A 364 1.10 -24.19 -15.54
N GLN A 365 -0.06 -24.51 -14.98
CA GLN A 365 -1.07 -25.36 -15.60
C GLN A 365 -1.65 -24.71 -16.86
N ALA A 366 -1.96 -23.42 -16.82
CA ALA A 366 -2.43 -22.66 -17.99
C ALA A 366 -1.39 -22.64 -19.11
N LYS A 367 -0.12 -22.37 -18.79
CA LYS A 367 0.99 -22.44 -19.76
C LYS A 367 1.17 -23.85 -20.35
N LEU A 368 0.96 -24.89 -19.54
CA LEU A 368 1.05 -26.26 -20.02
C LEU A 368 -0.12 -26.57 -20.96
N GLN A 369 -1.34 -26.16 -20.62
CA GLN A 369 -2.52 -26.32 -21.49
C GLN A 369 -2.35 -25.57 -22.81
N GLU A 370 -1.81 -24.36 -22.78
CA GLU A 370 -1.50 -23.58 -23.98
C GLU A 370 -0.50 -24.31 -24.89
N LYS A 371 0.59 -24.84 -24.30
CA LYS A 371 1.56 -25.65 -25.06
C LYS A 371 0.93 -26.91 -25.66
N ILE A 372 0.09 -27.61 -24.90
CA ILE A 372 -0.62 -28.80 -25.40
C ILE A 372 -1.51 -28.42 -26.59
N LYS A 373 -2.27 -27.33 -26.48
CA LYS A 373 -3.12 -26.83 -27.58
C LYS A 373 -2.29 -26.48 -28.82
N LEU A 374 -1.13 -25.87 -28.64
CA LEU A 374 -0.21 -25.53 -29.73
C LEU A 374 0.33 -26.80 -30.41
N GLU A 375 0.78 -27.77 -29.62
CA GLU A 375 1.24 -29.08 -30.12
C GLU A 375 0.13 -29.86 -30.82
N GLU A 376 -1.11 -29.80 -30.34
CA GLU A 376 -2.28 -30.38 -30.97
C GLU A 376 -2.57 -29.72 -32.32
N CYS A 377 -2.54 -28.39 -32.39
CA CYS A 377 -2.71 -27.63 -33.63
C CYS A 377 -1.64 -27.99 -34.67
N ASP A 378 -0.36 -28.05 -34.26
CA ASP A 378 0.74 -28.47 -35.12
C ASP A 378 0.56 -29.92 -35.61
N ARG A 379 0.10 -30.82 -34.72
CA ARG A 379 -0.17 -32.21 -35.07
C ARG A 379 -1.34 -32.34 -36.04
N GLU A 380 -2.39 -31.55 -35.87
CA GLU A 380 -3.51 -31.50 -36.81
C GLU A 380 -3.10 -30.95 -38.18
N ALA A 381 -2.30 -29.88 -38.23
CA ALA A 381 -1.75 -29.34 -39.47
C ALA A 381 -0.87 -30.37 -40.20
N THR A 382 -0.02 -31.11 -39.48
CA THR A 382 0.80 -32.17 -40.09
C THR A 382 -0.03 -33.34 -40.59
N LEU A 383 -1.08 -33.75 -39.86
CA LEU A 383 -2.01 -34.79 -40.31
C LEU A 383 -2.77 -34.36 -41.58
N GLN A 384 -3.21 -33.11 -41.64
CA GLN A 384 -3.87 -32.57 -42.82
C GLN A 384 -2.93 -32.58 -44.04
N ALA A 385 -1.69 -32.09 -43.87
CA ALA A 385 -0.70 -32.12 -44.93
C ALA A 385 -0.35 -33.55 -45.41
N LEU A 386 -0.42 -34.56 -44.53
CA LEU A 386 -0.25 -35.96 -44.90
C LEU A 386 -1.47 -36.51 -45.65
N ARG A 387 -2.68 -36.14 -45.26
CA ARG A 387 -3.92 -36.50 -45.99
C ARG A 387 -3.93 -35.91 -47.40
N ASP A 388 -3.57 -34.64 -47.54
CA ASP A 388 -3.50 -33.98 -48.85
C ASP A 388 -2.46 -34.66 -49.76
N LYS A 389 -1.31 -35.06 -49.20
CA LYS A 389 -0.30 -35.85 -49.94
C LYS A 389 -0.80 -37.23 -50.34
N ALA A 390 -1.54 -37.92 -49.46
CA ALA A 390 -2.11 -39.22 -49.76
C ALA A 390 -3.16 -39.12 -50.89
N ALA A 391 -4.06 -38.13 -50.82
CA ALA A 391 -5.04 -37.87 -51.87
C ALA A 391 -4.37 -37.56 -53.22
N ASN A 392 -3.30 -36.76 -53.23
CA ASN A 392 -2.53 -36.49 -54.44
C ASN A 392 -1.86 -37.76 -55.02
N LEU A 393 -1.31 -38.63 -54.18
CA LEU A 393 -0.70 -39.89 -54.62
C LEU A 393 -1.74 -40.88 -55.15
N GLU A 394 -2.93 -40.94 -54.54
CA GLU A 394 -4.05 -41.75 -55.03
C GLU A 394 -4.55 -41.26 -56.39
N ALA A 395 -4.69 -39.94 -56.57
CA ALA A 395 -5.03 -39.35 -57.86
C ALA A 395 -4.00 -39.70 -58.96
N GLN A 396 -2.69 -39.59 -58.65
CA GLN A 396 -1.62 -40.00 -59.57
C GLN A 396 -1.64 -41.49 -59.88
N LEU A 397 -1.99 -42.34 -58.91
CA LEU A 397 -2.13 -43.78 -59.11
C LEU A 397 -3.29 -44.12 -60.04
N GLU A 398 -4.42 -43.44 -59.89
CA GLU A 398 -5.59 -43.69 -60.72
C GLU A 398 -5.38 -43.16 -62.15
N GLU A 399 -4.69 -42.03 -62.31
CA GLU A 399 -4.25 -41.53 -63.61
C GLU A 399 -3.23 -42.48 -64.27
N ALA A 400 -2.28 -43.03 -63.51
CA ALA A 400 -1.35 -44.03 -64.04
C ALA A 400 -2.07 -45.33 -64.46
N ARG A 401 -3.12 -45.74 -63.72
CA ARG A 401 -3.96 -46.89 -64.06
C ARG A 401 -4.81 -46.63 -65.29
N SER A 402 -5.39 -45.44 -65.46
CA SER A 402 -6.15 -45.10 -66.67
C SER A 402 -5.26 -45.10 -67.91
N ARG A 403 -4.06 -44.49 -67.83
CA ARG A 403 -3.06 -44.55 -68.91
C ARG A 403 -2.63 -45.98 -69.23
N LEU A 404 -2.46 -46.83 -68.23
CA LEU A 404 -2.17 -48.26 -68.45
C LEU A 404 -3.32 -48.99 -69.16
N ARG A 405 -4.58 -48.69 -68.81
CA ARG A 405 -5.75 -49.23 -69.50
C ARG A 405 -5.85 -48.74 -70.94
N GLU A 406 -5.51 -47.49 -71.22
CA GLU A 406 -5.46 -46.93 -72.58
C GLU A 406 -4.38 -47.62 -73.43
N ILE A 407 -3.19 -47.86 -72.88
CA ILE A 407 -2.11 -48.61 -73.56
C ILE A 407 -2.53 -50.07 -73.81
N GLN A 408 -3.21 -50.72 -72.86
CA GLN A 408 -3.72 -52.08 -73.02
C GLN A 408 -4.88 -52.16 -74.03
N ALA A 409 -5.74 -51.13 -74.09
CA ALA A 409 -6.80 -51.02 -75.10
C ALA A 409 -6.23 -50.75 -76.50
N GLY A 410 -5.13 -49.98 -76.60
CA GLY A 410 -4.39 -49.77 -77.86
C GLY A 410 -3.69 -51.03 -78.38
N ALA A 411 -3.29 -51.95 -77.50
CA ALA A 411 -2.69 -53.23 -77.89
C ALA A 411 -3.69 -54.28 -78.40
N ALA A 412 -5.00 -54.06 -78.24
CA ALA A 412 -6.06 -54.97 -78.69
C ALA A 412 -6.58 -54.68 -80.11
N ALA A 413 -6.07 -53.65 -80.80
CA ALA A 413 -6.50 -53.24 -82.13
C ALA A 413 -5.38 -53.37 -83.18
N THR A 414 -4.78 -54.56 -83.30
CA THR A 414 -4.26 -55.14 -84.57
C THR A 414 -3.68 -56.51 -84.26
N GLY A 415 -4.37 -57.58 -84.67
CA GLY A 415 -3.80 -58.91 -84.75
C GLY A 415 -3.24 -59.19 -86.15
N THR A 416 -2.01 -59.71 -86.20
CA THR A 416 -1.51 -60.86 -87.00
C THR A 416 -0.09 -60.66 -87.55
N GLY A 417 0.77 -61.68 -87.40
CA GLY A 417 1.83 -61.99 -88.36
C GLY A 417 3.30 -61.96 -87.92
N ALA A 418 3.71 -62.97 -87.14
CA ALA A 418 5.01 -63.70 -87.14
C ALA A 418 6.31 -63.04 -87.66
N THR A 419 7.40 -63.13 -86.86
CA THR A 419 8.52 -64.09 -87.04
C THR A 419 9.67 -63.84 -86.05
N GLY A 420 10.19 -64.92 -85.46
CA GLY A 420 11.64 -65.12 -85.28
C GLY A 420 12.43 -64.33 -84.22
N THR A 421 12.91 -65.10 -83.23
CA THR A 421 14.25 -65.04 -82.59
C THR A 421 14.45 -64.29 -81.26
N ALA A 422 15.25 -64.98 -80.43
CA ALA A 422 16.03 -64.53 -79.28
C ALA A 422 15.30 -64.24 -77.96
N VAL A 423 15.51 -65.16 -77.01
CA VAL A 423 15.30 -64.98 -75.56
C VAL A 423 16.15 -63.80 -75.06
N PRO A 424 15.56 -62.81 -74.35
CA PRO A 424 16.28 -61.88 -73.47
C PRO A 424 16.02 -62.20 -71.98
N PRO A 425 16.88 -61.75 -71.05
CA PRO A 425 16.98 -62.25 -69.69
C PRO A 425 15.87 -61.74 -68.76
N PRO A 426 15.65 -62.40 -67.60
CA PRO A 426 14.60 -62.01 -66.65
C PRO A 426 14.82 -60.60 -66.07
N PRO A 427 13.74 -59.83 -65.81
CA PRO A 427 13.84 -58.52 -65.17
C PRO A 427 14.30 -58.63 -63.71
N PRO A 428 15.12 -57.70 -63.21
CA PRO A 428 15.69 -57.76 -61.87
C PRO A 428 14.65 -57.43 -60.78
N ASP A 429 14.68 -58.26 -59.74
CA ASP A 429 13.94 -58.19 -58.48
C ASP A 429 14.09 -56.81 -57.78
N ARG A 430 13.23 -55.84 -58.10
CA ARG A 430 13.25 -54.49 -57.50
C ARG A 430 12.52 -54.37 -56.14
N LEU A 431 12.26 -55.48 -55.46
CA LEU A 431 11.65 -55.48 -54.12
C LEU A 431 12.65 -55.67 -52.96
N ARG A 432 13.92 -56.00 -53.24
CA ARG A 432 14.94 -56.17 -52.19
C ARG A 432 15.56 -54.86 -51.64
N PRO A 433 15.79 -53.77 -52.43
CA PRO A 433 16.48 -52.59 -51.90
C PRO A 433 15.65 -51.75 -50.92
N ARG A 434 14.32 -51.67 -51.10
CA ARG A 434 13.44 -50.83 -50.26
C ARG A 434 13.22 -51.42 -48.86
N LEU A 435 13.08 -52.74 -48.74
CA LEU A 435 12.98 -53.43 -47.45
C LEU A 435 14.30 -53.40 -46.69
N VAL A 436 15.44 -53.46 -47.38
CA VAL A 436 16.78 -53.31 -46.78
C VAL A 436 17.01 -51.87 -46.31
N ALA A 437 16.60 -50.85 -47.09
CA ALA A 437 16.71 -49.44 -46.71
C ALA A 437 15.81 -49.05 -45.52
N LEU A 438 14.59 -49.59 -45.44
CA LEU A 438 13.69 -49.40 -44.29
C LEU A 438 14.21 -50.11 -43.04
N ARG A 439 14.74 -51.35 -43.16
CA ARG A 439 15.40 -52.05 -42.06
C ARG A 439 16.65 -51.32 -41.57
N LEU A 440 17.46 -50.75 -42.47
CA LEU A 440 18.64 -49.95 -42.12
C LEU A 440 18.27 -48.62 -41.44
N ARG A 441 17.22 -47.92 -41.89
CA ARG A 441 16.70 -46.71 -41.22
C ARG A 441 16.18 -47.03 -39.82
N HIS A 442 15.41 -48.11 -39.66
CA HIS A 442 14.88 -48.53 -38.37
C HIS A 442 16.00 -49.00 -37.41
N HIS A 443 17.06 -49.64 -37.93
CA HIS A 443 18.23 -50.02 -37.15
C HIS A 443 19.08 -48.80 -36.74
N ARG A 444 19.25 -47.79 -37.61
CA ARG A 444 19.90 -46.51 -37.25
C ARG A 444 19.11 -45.75 -36.19
N LEU A 445 17.78 -45.68 -36.29
CA LEU A 445 16.94 -45.01 -35.29
C LEU A 445 17.02 -45.72 -33.91
N ARG A 446 17.00 -47.05 -33.89
CA ARG A 446 17.19 -47.83 -32.65
C ARG A 446 18.59 -47.64 -32.04
N ARG A 447 19.64 -47.53 -32.85
CA ARG A 447 21.00 -47.21 -32.36
C ARG A 447 21.10 -45.79 -31.79
N LEU A 448 20.45 -44.81 -32.42
CA LEU A 448 20.39 -43.42 -31.91
C LEU A 448 19.64 -43.33 -30.59
N LEU A 449 18.50 -44.01 -30.46
CA LEU A 449 17.75 -44.08 -29.21
C LEU A 449 18.53 -44.77 -28.09
N ARG A 450 19.25 -45.87 -28.38
CA ARG A 450 20.15 -46.52 -27.41
C ARG A 450 21.31 -45.63 -26.99
N ARG A 451 21.93 -44.88 -27.91
CA ARG A 451 22.98 -43.90 -27.58
C ARG A 451 22.45 -42.76 -26.71
N ARG A 452 21.24 -42.25 -27.00
CA ARG A 452 20.60 -41.20 -26.19
C ARG A 452 20.26 -41.70 -24.79
N HIS A 453 19.78 -42.94 -24.67
CA HIS A 453 19.57 -43.59 -23.36
C HIS A 453 20.89 -43.80 -22.60
N HIS A 454 21.97 -44.20 -23.26
CA HIS A 454 23.28 -44.32 -22.60
C HIS A 454 23.85 -42.95 -22.17
N HIS A 455 23.67 -41.89 -22.96
CA HIS A 455 24.06 -40.54 -22.55
C HIS A 455 23.23 -40.01 -21.38
N LEU A 456 21.92 -40.28 -21.36
CA LEU A 456 21.06 -39.93 -20.21
C LEU A 456 21.40 -40.75 -18.95
N ALA A 457 21.76 -42.02 -19.10
CA ALA A 457 22.22 -42.86 -18.00
C ALA A 457 23.61 -42.42 -17.47
N ALA A 458 24.54 -42.05 -18.37
CA ALA A 458 25.84 -41.50 -18.00
C ALA A 458 25.71 -40.12 -17.32
N ALA A 459 24.80 -39.27 -17.78
CA ALA A 459 24.50 -37.98 -17.15
C ALA A 459 23.85 -38.14 -15.76
N ARG A 460 23.04 -39.20 -15.55
CA ARG A 460 22.51 -39.57 -14.23
C ARG A 460 23.61 -40.10 -13.29
N HIS A 461 24.56 -40.90 -13.79
CA HIS A 461 25.71 -41.36 -12.98
C HIS A 461 26.70 -40.25 -12.64
N LEU A 462 26.87 -39.24 -13.49
CA LEU A 462 27.68 -38.05 -13.20
C LEU A 462 27.05 -37.11 -12.16
N ARG A 463 25.73 -37.18 -11.93
CA ARG A 463 25.02 -36.46 -10.86
C ARG A 463 25.03 -37.19 -9.50
N LEU A 464 25.52 -38.44 -9.45
CA LEU A 464 25.54 -39.27 -8.24
C LEU A 464 26.95 -39.56 -7.69
N ARG A 465 28.01 -38.94 -8.22
CA ARG A 465 29.33 -38.94 -7.56
C ARG A 465 29.44 -37.75 -6.60
N PRO A 466 29.78 -37.95 -5.32
CA PRO A 466 30.16 -36.83 -4.45
C PRO A 466 31.45 -36.21 -5.01
N ARG A 467 31.40 -34.93 -5.38
CA ARG A 467 32.60 -34.17 -5.70
C ARG A 467 33.42 -34.05 -4.43
N HIS A 468 34.55 -34.75 -4.37
CA HIS A 468 35.64 -34.43 -3.45
C HIS A 468 36.04 -32.97 -3.68
N LEU A 469 35.75 -32.10 -2.70
CA LEU A 469 36.45 -30.83 -2.56
C LEU A 469 37.90 -31.12 -2.12
N PRO A 470 38.92 -30.46 -2.71
CA PRO A 470 40.24 -30.44 -2.12
C PRO A 470 40.21 -29.65 -0.81
N ALA A 471 40.57 -30.32 0.28
CA ALA A 471 40.78 -29.72 1.58
C ALA A 471 42.02 -28.81 1.55
N VAL A 472 41.81 -27.49 1.45
CA VAL A 472 42.77 -26.49 1.93
C VAL A 472 42.02 -25.49 2.81
N VAL A 473 41.44 -26.00 3.89
CA VAL A 473 41.23 -25.25 5.13
C VAL A 473 42.17 -25.89 6.15
N ARG A 474 43.43 -25.45 6.14
CA ARG A 474 44.39 -25.76 7.19
C ARG A 474 45.17 -24.52 7.61
N HIS A 475 44.46 -23.41 7.80
CA HIS A 475 44.89 -22.31 8.67
C HIS A 475 43.66 -21.48 9.03
N LEU A 476 43.03 -21.78 10.18
CA LEU A 476 42.24 -20.87 11.04
C LEU A 476 41.55 -21.63 12.18
N ARG A 477 42.23 -22.61 12.77
CA ARG A 477 41.90 -23.15 14.09
C ARG A 477 43.19 -23.34 14.87
N LEU A 478 43.84 -22.23 15.22
CA LEU A 478 44.90 -22.13 16.24
C LEU A 478 45.21 -20.64 16.47
N ARG A 479 44.21 -19.84 16.88
CA ARG A 479 44.39 -18.54 17.55
C ARG A 479 43.17 -18.23 18.42
N ARG A 480 42.95 -19.09 19.40
CA ARG A 480 42.29 -18.74 20.67
C ARG A 480 43.12 -19.42 21.75
N ARG A 481 44.12 -18.71 22.27
CA ARG A 481 44.70 -18.82 23.62
C ARG A 481 45.94 -17.91 23.70
N HIS A 482 45.97 -17.13 24.78
CA HIS A 482 47.03 -16.24 25.29
C HIS A 482 47.14 -14.86 24.61
N LEU A 483 46.61 -13.77 25.19
CA LEU A 483 46.97 -12.99 26.44
C LEU A 483 47.72 -11.70 26.02
N PRO A 484 47.74 -10.60 26.79
CA PRO A 484 47.19 -10.37 28.14
C PRO A 484 45.84 -9.64 28.16
#